data_AF-A0A6S7BL65-F1
#
_entry.id   AF-A0A6S7BL65-F1
#
_cell.length_a   1.000
_cell.length_b   1.000
_cell.length_c   1.000
_cell.angle_alpha   90.00
_cell.angle_beta   90.00
_cell.angle_gamma   90.00
#
_symmetry.space_group_name_H-M   'P 1'
#
loop_
_entity.id
_entity.type
_entity.pdbx_description
1 polymer ?
#
loop_
_entity_poly.entity_id
_entity_poly.type
_entity_poly.pdbx_seq_one_letter_code
_entity_poly.pdbx_strand_id
1 'polypeptide(L)' 'MWELNKNDRSKDWKAVGTFASIQEATKRIIELEAKPVSGIHLEMFVETNYGSDEEFLGYFEYTGAKSLYVIKRVLN' A
#
# COMPACT_ATOMS: atom_id res chain seq x y z
N MET A 1 -4.75 3.81 11.24
CA MET A 1 -4.07 4.60 10.18
C MET A 1 -3.45 3.64 9.18
N TRP A 2 -3.05 4.14 8.01
CA TRP A 2 -2.49 3.32 6.91
C TRP A 2 -1.12 3.84 6.51
N GLU A 3 -0.11 2.99 6.57
CA GLU A 3 1.26 3.32 6.12
C GLU A 3 1.43 2.91 4.66
N LEU A 4 1.92 3.84 3.83
CA LEU A 4 2.31 3.57 2.46
C LEU A 4 3.83 3.45 2.38
N ASN A 5 4.29 2.31 1.86
CA ASN A 5 5.68 2.06 1.54
C ASN A 5 5.86 1.92 0.03
N LYS A 6 7.03 2.32 -0.48
CA LYS A 6 7.40 2.14 -1.89
C LYS A 6 8.74 1.45 -2.04
N ASN A 7 8.91 0.68 -3.11
CA ASN A 7 10.16 0.09 -3.52
C ASN A 7 10.46 0.49 -4.97
N ASP A 8 11.49 1.32 -5.17
CA ASP A 8 11.88 1.86 -6.48
C ASP A 8 12.75 0.87 -7.28
N ARG A 9 12.47 -0.44 -7.16
CA ARG A 9 13.24 -1.55 -7.76
C ARG A 9 14.68 -1.70 -7.22
N SER A 10 15.05 -0.91 -6.21
CA SER A 10 16.35 -1.00 -5.52
C SER A 10 16.36 -2.03 -4.39
N LYS A 11 15.30 -2.83 -4.23
CA LYS A 11 15.05 -3.79 -3.14
C LYS A 11 14.85 -3.17 -1.74
N ASP A 12 15.03 -1.86 -1.60
CA ASP A 12 14.79 -1.16 -0.34
C ASP A 12 13.39 -0.56 -0.28
N TRP A 13 12.63 -0.97 0.73
CA TRP A 13 11.34 -0.36 1.06
C TRP A 13 11.57 0.97 1.78
N LYS A 14 10.90 2.02 1.30
CA LYS A 14 10.93 3.36 1.90
C LYS A 14 9.53 3.79 2.27
N ALA A 15 9.38 4.28 3.50
CA ALA A 15 8.14 4.91 3.95
C ALA A 15 7.87 6.16 3.09
N VAL A 16 6.66 6.23 2.53
CA VAL A 16 6.15 7.39 1.81
C VAL A 16 5.37 8.30 2.76
N GLY A 17 4.65 7.70 3.70
CA GLY A 17 3.89 8.42 4.73
C GLY A 17 2.76 7.59 5.33
N THR A 18 2.05 8.20 6.26
CA THR A 18 0.90 7.63 6.96
C THR A 18 -0.36 8.43 6.63
N PHE A 19 -1.45 7.71 6.37
CA PHE A 19 -2.70 8.25 5.85
C PHE A 19 -3.88 7.83 6.73
N ALA A 20 -4.95 8.63 6.72
CA ALA A 20 -6.15 8.34 7.48
C ALA A 20 -6.96 7.18 6.84
N SER A 21 -6.86 7.01 5.53
CA SER A 21 -7.60 5.99 4.77
C SER A 21 -6.80 5.39 3.60
N ILE A 22 -7.24 4.21 3.12
CA ILE A 22 -6.71 3.58 1.90
C ILE A 22 -6.90 4.49 0.68
N GLN A 23 -8.00 5.25 0.62
CA GLN A 23 -8.28 6.17 -0.48
C GLN A 23 -7.22 7.27 -0.57
N GLU A 24 -6.80 7.84 0.56
CA GLU A 24 -5.72 8.84 0.58
C GLU A 24 -4.38 8.25 0.18
N ALA A 25 -4.03 7.07 0.68
CA ALA A 25 -2.82 6.37 0.26
C ALA A 25 -2.83 6.07 -1.26
N THR A 26 -3.99 5.69 -1.81
CA THR A 26 -4.18 5.45 -3.24
C THR A 26 -4.02 6.71 -4.08
N LYS A 27 -4.58 7.84 -3.65
CA LYS A 27 -4.37 9.14 -4.31
C LYS A 27 -2.88 9.48 -4.38
N ARG A 28 -2.15 9.22 -3.29
CA ARG A 28 -0.70 9.45 -3.26
C ARG A 28 0.06 8.57 -4.27
N ILE A 29 -0.33 7.31 -4.45
CA ILE A 29 0.25 6.43 -5.47
C ILE A 29 0.03 7.00 -6.88
N ILE A 30 -1.19 7.46 -7.19
CA ILE A 30 -1.53 8.03 -8.50
C ILE A 30 -0.65 9.26 -8.81
N GLU A 31 -0.47 10.14 -7.83
CA GLU A 31 0.42 11.31 -7.94
C GLU A 31 1.87 10.91 -8.23
N LEU A 32 2.41 9.95 -7.48
CA LEU A 32 3.80 9.47 -7.62
C LEU A 32 4.03 8.82 -8.99
N GLU A 33 3.05 8.05 -9.46
CA GLU A 33 3.07 7.41 -10.76
C GLU A 33 2.79 8.40 -11.91
N ALA A 34 2.31 9.62 -11.61
CA ALA A 34 1.88 10.62 -12.59
C ALA A 34 0.84 10.06 -13.59
N LYS A 35 -0.08 9.21 -13.09
CA LYS A 35 -1.10 8.56 -13.93
C LYS A 35 -2.35 9.45 -14.04
N PRO A 36 -2.89 9.67 -15.25
CA PRO A 36 -4.15 10.39 -15.45
C PRO A 36 -5.35 9.46 -15.24
N VAL A 37 -5.44 8.80 -14.08
CA VAL A 37 -6.51 7.83 -13.77
C VAL A 37 -7.23 8.21 -12.48
N SER A 38 -8.52 7.87 -12.39
CA SER A 38 -9.34 8.12 -11.20
C SER A 38 -9.22 7.03 -10.13
N GLY A 39 -8.49 5.93 -10.40
CA GLY A 39 -8.32 4.82 -9.48
C GLY A 39 -7.25 3.82 -9.92
N ILE A 40 -6.90 2.91 -9.02
CA ILE A 40 -5.98 1.78 -9.24
C ILE A 40 -6.61 0.49 -8.71
N HIS A 41 -6.16 -0.65 -9.23
CA HIS A 41 -6.49 -1.95 -8.68
C HIS A 41 -5.46 -2.31 -7.60
N LEU A 42 -5.93 -2.76 -6.44
CA LEU A 42 -5.09 -3.21 -5.34
C LEU A 42 -5.25 -4.71 -5.17
N GLU A 43 -4.14 -5.43 -5.10
CA GLU A 43 -4.13 -6.84 -4.73
C GLU A 43 -4.07 -6.94 -3.20
N MET A 44 -4.95 -7.72 -2.59
CA MET A 44 -4.93 -7.93 -1.14
C MET A 44 -4.11 -9.18 -0.85
N PHE A 45 -3.04 -9.01 -0.09
CA PHE A 45 -2.34 -10.13 0.52
C PHE A 45 -2.89 -10.38 1.91
N VAL A 46 -3.07 -11.66 2.19
CA VAL A 46 -3.76 -12.15 3.36
C VAL A 46 -2.91 -13.28 3.94
N GLU A 47 -2.41 -13.10 5.16
CA GLU A 47 -1.54 -14.09 5.78
C GLU A 47 -2.35 -15.12 6.56
N THR A 48 -2.32 -16.37 6.09
CA THR A 48 -3.13 -17.46 6.65
C THR A 48 -2.56 -18.06 7.94
N ASN A 49 -1.41 -17.58 8.41
CA ASN A 49 -0.67 -18.13 9.53
C ASN A 49 -0.77 -17.27 10.82
N TYR A 50 -1.44 -16.11 10.77
CA TYR A 50 -1.70 -15.26 11.93
C TYR A 50 -3.16 -15.38 12.39
N GLY A 51 -3.42 -15.03 13.66
CA GLY A 51 -4.59 -15.34 14.49
C GLY A 51 -5.98 -14.93 13.95
N SER A 52 -6.72 -14.14 14.73
CA SER A 52 -8.15 -13.87 14.47
C SER A 52 -8.37 -13.00 13.22
N ASP A 53 -9.60 -13.01 12.67
CA ASP A 53 -10.03 -12.19 11.52
C ASP A 53 -9.69 -10.70 11.64
N GLU A 54 -9.49 -10.19 12.87
CA GLU A 54 -9.17 -8.79 13.16
C GLU A 54 -7.68 -8.43 12.93
N GLU A 55 -6.78 -9.41 13.02
CA GLU A 55 -5.33 -9.27 12.80
C GLU A 55 -4.92 -9.56 11.34
N PHE A 56 -5.87 -10.04 10.54
CA PHE A 56 -5.68 -10.66 9.24
C PHE A 56 -5.40 -9.70 8.07
N LEU A 57 -5.38 -8.38 8.31
CA LEU A 57 -5.09 -7.39 7.28
C LEU A 57 -3.60 -7.40 6.95
N GLY A 58 -3.17 -8.35 6.11
CA GLY A 58 -1.79 -8.52 5.66
C GLY A 58 -1.25 -7.23 5.04
N TYR A 59 -1.73 -6.88 3.85
CA TYR A 59 -1.52 -5.55 3.23
C TYR A 59 -2.21 -5.48 1.85
N PHE A 60 -2.30 -4.27 1.30
CA PHE A 60 -2.62 -4.08 -0.11
C PHE A 60 -1.35 -3.80 -0.92
N GLU A 61 -1.21 -4.47 -2.05
CA GLU A 61 -0.13 -4.29 -3.02
C GLU A 61 -0.63 -3.60 -4.28
N TYR A 62 0.27 -2.82 -4.88
CA TYR A 62 0.08 -2.28 -6.22
C TYR A 62 1.40 -2.25 -6.96
N THR A 63 1.39 -2.86 -8.15
CA THR A 63 2.50 -2.81 -9.09
C THR A 63 2.35 -1.63 -10.03
N GLY A 64 3.08 -0.55 -9.74
CA GLY A 64 3.16 0.65 -10.57
C GLY A 64 4.15 0.51 -11.74
N ALA A 65 4.14 1.49 -12.64
CA ALA A 65 5.12 1.56 -13.71
C ALA A 65 6.50 1.97 -13.17
N LYS A 66 6.54 2.83 -12.14
CA LYS A 66 7.79 3.32 -11.54
C LYS A 66 8.24 2.45 -10.36
N SER A 67 7.31 2.11 -9.47
CA SER A 67 7.63 1.43 -8.21
C SER A 67 6.60 0.38 -7.82
N LEU A 68 6.98 -0.48 -6.88
CA LEU A 68 6.04 -1.33 -6.13
C LEU A 68 5.57 -0.57 -4.89
N TYR A 69 4.29 -0.72 -4.55
CA TYR A 69 3.69 -0.03 -3.41
C TYR A 69 2.98 -1.02 -2.50
N VAL A 70 3.09 -0.79 -1.20
CA VAL A 70 2.43 -1.58 -0.16
C VAL A 70 1.72 -0.63 0.80
N ILE A 71 0.44 -0.86 1.05
CA ILE A 71 -0.38 -0.15 2.03
C ILE A 71 -0.66 -1.10 3.18
N LYS A 72 -0.12 -0.80 4.37
CA LYS A 72 -0.26 -1.59 5.58
C LYS A 72 -1.11 -0.88 6.61
N ARG A 73 -1.91 -1.62 7.38
CA ARG A 73 -2.59 -1.04 8.55
C ARG A 73 -1.56 -0.83 9.65
N VAL A 74 -1.54 0.36 10.23
CA VAL A 74 -0.78 0.63 11.45
C VAL A 74 -1.64 0.15 12.62
N LEU A 75 -1.19 -0.93 13.26
CA LEU A 75 -1.71 -1.42 14.53
C LEU A 75 -0.90 -0.72 15.63
N ASN A 76 -1.61 -0.04 16.54
CA ASN A 76 -0.99 0.56 17.73
C ASN A 76 -0.83 -0.51 18.82
#